data_AF-A0A370HWQ0-F1
#
_entry.id   AF-A0A370HWQ0-F1
#
_cell.length_a   1.000
_cell.length_b   1.000
_cell.length_c   1.000
_cell.angle_alpha   90.00
_cell.angle_beta   90.00
_cell.angle_gamma   90.00
#
_symmetry.space_group_name_H-M   'P 1'
#
loop_
_entity.id
_entity.type
_entity.pdbx_description
1 polymer ?
#
loop_
_entity_poly.entity_id
_entity_poly.type
_entity_poly.pdbx_seq_one_letter_code
_entity_poly.pdbx_strand_id
1 'polypeptide(L)' 'MSATCPSCAWPTPTSISAHGPVRYLRCVCGRWLIVEHGEVVAAAGPSAFAARGPSS' A
#
# COMPACT_ATOMS: atom_id res chain seq x y z
N MET A 1 -1.52 3.91 15.38
CA MET A 1 -2.84 3.49 14.87
C MET A 1 -2.62 2.67 13.60
N SER A 2 -3.34 1.57 13.45
CA SER A 2 -3.26 0.72 12.26
C SER A 2 -4.09 1.34 11.15
N ALA A 3 -3.44 1.79 10.08
CA ALA A 3 -4.11 2.40 8.94
C ALA A 3 -5.00 1.36 8.23
N THR A 4 -6.31 1.58 8.16
CA THR A 4 -7.23 0.67 7.46
C THR A 4 -7.14 0.90 5.96
N CYS A 5 -7.08 -0.17 5.17
CA CYS A 5 -7.06 -0.05 3.72
C CYS A 5 -8.42 0.48 3.20
N PRO A 6 -8.48 1.62 2.50
CA PRO A 6 -9.73 2.20 1.98
C PRO A 6 -10.36 1.37 0.85
N SER A 7 -9.69 0.30 0.43
CA SER A 7 -10.04 -0.49 -0.77
C SER A 7 -10.79 -1.77 -0.45
N CYS A 8 -10.43 -2.40 0.67
CA CYS A 8 -10.95 -3.71 1.07
C CYS A 8 -11.20 -3.79 2.58
N ALA A 9 -11.16 -2.65 3.28
CA ALA A 9 -11.35 -2.53 4.73
C ALA A 9 -10.41 -3.39 5.60
N TRP A 10 -9.30 -3.90 5.05
CA TRP A 10 -8.34 -4.68 5.82
C TRP A 10 -7.69 -3.81 6.91
N PRO A 11 -7.79 -4.19 8.19
CA PRO A 11 -7.44 -3.31 9.31
C PRO A 11 -5.94 -3.29 9.64
N THR A 12 -5.17 -4.26 9.15
CA THR A 12 -3.75 -4.44 9.50
C THR A 12 -2.86 -4.63 8.26
N PRO A 13 -2.72 -3.61 7.39
CA PRO A 13 -1.74 -3.65 6.31
C PRO A 13 -0.32 -3.80 6.85
N THR A 14 0.49 -4.60 6.19
CA THR A 14 1.86 -4.94 6.62
C THR A 14 2.81 -3.78 6.36
N SER A 15 3.57 -3.33 7.36
CA SER A 15 4.63 -2.33 7.15
C SER A 15 5.81 -2.92 6.40
N ILE A 16 6.20 -2.30 5.28
CA ILE A 16 7.32 -2.74 4.46
C ILE A 16 8.56 -1.85 4.66
N SER A 17 8.37 -0.53 4.69
CA SER A 17 9.46 0.42 4.94
C SER A 17 8.96 1.68 5.66
N ALA A 18 9.89 2.41 6.28
CA ALA A 18 9.61 3.67 6.96
C ALA A 18 10.75 4.67 6.74
N HIS A 19 10.38 5.93 6.50
CA HIS A 19 11.28 7.04 6.29
C HIS A 19 10.76 8.25 7.07
N GLY A 20 11.29 8.44 8.28
CA GLY A 20 10.80 9.48 9.19
C GLY A 20 9.32 9.28 9.56
N PRO A 21 8.44 10.27 9.36
CA PRO A 21 7.01 10.15 9.67
C PRO A 21 6.24 9.31 8.64
N VAL A 22 6.86 8.97 7.51
CA VAL A 22 6.23 8.24 6.41
C VAL A 22 6.45 6.74 6.56
N ARG A 23 5.39 5.96 6.39
CA ARG A 23 5.39 4.49 6.36
C ARG A 23 4.77 3.99 5.07
N TYR A 24 5.42 3.03 4.44
CA TYR A 24 4.91 2.34 3.26
C TYR A 24 4.37 0.98 3.70
N LEU A 25 3.07 0.80 3.58
CA LEU A 25 2.38 -0.43 3.95
C LEU A 25 1.88 -1.17 2.71
N ARG A 26 1.78 -2.50 2.84
CA ARG A 26 1.19 -3.38 1.83
C ARG A 26 -0.08 -4.01 2.35
N CYS A 27 -1.17 -3.83 1.61
CA CYS A 27 -2.42 -4.51 1.90
C CYS A 27 -2.47 -5.89 1.21
N VAL A 28 -3.20 -6.84 1.82
CA VAL A 28 -3.46 -8.17 1.26
C VAL A 28 -4.22 -8.11 -0.08
N CYS A 29 -4.98 -7.04 -0.34
CA CYS A 29 -5.63 -6.82 -1.64
C CYS A 29 -4.67 -6.32 -2.74
N GLY A 30 -3.38 -6.19 -2.44
CA GLY A 30 -2.35 -5.81 -3.40
C GLY A 30 -2.11 -4.32 -3.55
N ARG A 31 -2.82 -3.45 -2.81
CA ARG A 31 -2.56 -2.00 -2.81
C ARG A 31 -1.39 -1.62 -1.91
N TRP A 32 -0.66 -0.59 -2.33
CA TRP A 32 0.28 0.12 -1.47
C TRP A 32 -0.44 1.26 -0.76
N LEU A 33 -0.15 1.44 0.53
CA LEU A 33 -0.63 2.56 1.33
C LEU A 33 0.57 3.36 1.80
N ILE A 34 0.50 4.68 1.64
CA ILE A 34 1.47 5.63 2.19
C ILE A 34 0.79 6.28 3.38
N VAL A 35 1.41 6.11 4.55
CA VAL A 35 0.89 6.60 5.81
C VAL A 35 1.84 7.66 6.35
N GLU A 36 1.33 8.84 6.68
CA GLU A 36 2.10 9.90 7.32
C GLU A 36 1.42 10.30 8.64
N HIS A 37 2.19 10.38 9.72
CA HIS A 37 1.65 10.67 11.07
C HIS A 37 0.50 9.75 11.53
N GLY A 38 0.37 8.55 10.94
CA GLY A 38 -0.67 7.57 11.27
C GLY A 38 -1.89 7.61 10.36
N GLU A 39 -1.97 8.57 9.44
CA GLU A 39 -3.07 8.74 8.48
C GLU A 39 -2.68 8.25 7.08
N VAL A 40 -3.61 7.62 6.37
CA VAL A 40 -3.39 7.23 4.96
C VAL A 40 -3.46 8.48 4.09
N VAL A 41 -2.30 8.95 3.62
CA VAL A 41 -2.21 10.14 2.75
C VAL A 41 -2.29 9.79 1.27
N ALA A 42 -1.95 8.56 0.89
CA ALA A 42 -2.09 8.08 -0.48
C ALA A 42 -2.24 6.55 -0.54
N ALA A 43 -2.90 6.07 -1.58
CA ALA A 43 -2.97 4.67 -1.94
C ALA A 43 -2.63 4.50 -3.42
N ALA A 44 -1.67 3.63 -3.73
CA ALA A 44 -1.38 3.25 -5.11
C ALA A 44 -2.07 1.92 -5.44
N GLY A 45 -2.49 1.77 -6.70
CA GLY A 45 -3.18 0.60 -7.23
C GLY A 45 -2.39 -0.70 -7.04
N PRO A 46 -2.95 -1.85 -7.49
CA PRO A 46 -2.24 -3.12 -7.42
C PRO A 46 -0.87 -2.94 -8.04
N SER A 47 0.19 -3.36 -7.36
CA SER A 47 1.50 -3.46 -8.02
C SER A 47 1.45 -4.65 -8.97
N ALA A 48 0.78 -4.46 -10.11
CA ALA A 48 1.13 -5.20 -11.29
C ALA A 48 2.51 -4.67 -11.67
N PHE A 49 3.57 -5.40 -11.29
CA PHE A 49 4.71 -5.44 -12.18
C PHE A 49 4.09 -5.92 -13.48
N ALA A 50 3.90 -5.02 -14.45
CA ALA A 50 3.53 -5.44 -15.77
C ALA A 50 4.65 -6.42 -16.16
N ALA A 51 4.36 -7.72 -16.09
CA ALA A 51 5.13 -8.68 -16.83
C ALA A 51 5.01 -8.14 -18.24
N ARG A 52 6.11 -7.57 -18.76
CA ARG A 52 6.21 -7.21 -20.16
C ARG A 52 6.25 -8.54 -20.92
N GLY A 53 5.11 -9.22 -20.96
CA GLY A 53 4.87 -10.34 -21.86
C GLY A 53 4.92 -9.79 -23.27
N PRO A 54 5.46 -10.55 -24.24
CA PRO A 54 5.68 -10.05 -25.58
C PRO A 54 4.33 -9.61 -26.16
N SER A 55 4.26 -8.36 -26.59
CA SER A 55 3.22 -7.86 -27.47
C SER A 55 3.14 -8.81 -28.67
N SER A 56 2.02 -9.53 -28.78
CA SER A 56 1.65 -10.27 -29.99
C SER A 56 1.26 -9.30 -31.10
#